data_AF-A0AAJ1M215-F1
#
_entry.id   AF-A0AAJ1M215-F1
#
_cell.length_a   1.000
_cell.length_b   1.000
_cell.length_c   1.000
_cell.angle_alpha   90.00
_cell.angle_beta   90.00
_cell.angle_gamma   90.00
#
_symmetry.space_group_name_H-M   'P 1'
#
loop_
_entity.id
_entity.type
_entity.pdbx_description
1 polymer ?
#
loop_
_entity_poly.entity_id
_entity_poly.type
_entity_poly.pdbx_seq_one_letter_code
_entity_poly.pdbx_strand_id
1 'polypeptide(L)' 'MPDVLGGDTSVALDSSFTDALTSLGLTPGVSGDAKLEDGAVSFPITAGSVTYWSPDGNYRPYVQGLLNHNGSG' A
#
# COMPACT_ATOMS: atom_id res chain seq x y z
N MET A 1 1.97 5.32 -20.67
CA MET A 1 2.52 5.61 -19.33
C MET A 1 3.42 4.44 -18.97
N PRO A 2 4.60 4.65 -18.36
CA PRO A 2 5.43 3.55 -17.86
C PRO A 2 4.64 2.62 -16.93
N ASP A 3 4.73 1.31 -17.18
CA ASP A 3 4.09 0.30 -16.34
C ASP A 3 4.91 0.04 -15.06
N VAL A 4 4.21 -0.25 -13.96
CA VAL A 4 4.82 -0.68 -12.69
C VAL A 4 4.69 -2.20 -12.59
N LEU A 5 5.83 -2.89 -12.52
CA LEU A 5 5.92 -4.35 -12.64
C LEU A 5 6.12 -5.08 -11.30
N GLY A 6 5.75 -4.45 -10.17
CA GLY A 6 5.84 -5.06 -8.84
C GLY A 6 6.21 -4.08 -7.72
N GLY A 7 6.63 -4.64 -6.59
CA GLY A 7 6.86 -3.92 -5.34
C GLY A 7 5.64 -3.99 -4.41
N ASP A 8 5.74 -3.36 -3.25
CA ASP A 8 4.67 -3.33 -2.24
C ASP A 8 4.38 -1.89 -1.82
N THR A 9 3.12 -1.62 -1.48
CA THR A 9 2.77 -0.48 -0.62
C THR A 9 2.56 -0.98 0.79
N SER A 10 3.02 -0.23 1.79
CA SER A 10 2.90 -0.63 3.19
C SER A 10 2.27 0.48 4.02
N VAL A 11 1.39 0.10 4.94
CA VAL A 11 0.72 0.98 5.89
C VAL A 11 1.01 0.49 7.30
N ALA A 12 1.68 1.30 8.10
CA ALA A 12 1.89 1.02 9.51
C ALA A 12 0.55 1.11 10.26
N LEU A 13 0.27 0.13 11.11
CA LEU A 13 -0.83 0.17 12.04
C LEU A 13 -0.41 0.94 13.30
N ASP A 14 -1.33 1.71 13.86
CA ASP A 14 -1.10 2.35 15.14
C ASP A 14 -1.00 1.28 16.24
N SER A 15 0.02 1.36 17.10
CA SER A 15 0.23 0.36 18.15
C SER A 15 -0.91 0.32 19.15
N SER A 16 -1.52 1.47 19.47
CA SER A 16 -2.67 1.51 20.39
C SER A 16 -3.88 0.79 19.83
N PHE A 17 -4.03 0.76 18.50
CA PHE A 17 -5.08 0.00 17.83
C PHE A 17 -4.83 -1.52 17.94
N THR A 18 -3.61 -1.99 17.65
CA THR A 18 -3.28 -3.43 17.75
C THR A 18 -3.31 -3.94 19.19
N ASP A 19 -2.92 -3.09 20.15
CA ASP A 19 -2.98 -3.41 21.58
C ASP A 19 -4.43 -3.52 22.05
N ALA A 20 -5.31 -2.64 21.59
CA ALA A 20 -6.73 -2.71 21.90
C ALA A 20 -7.36 -4.02 21.39
N LEU A 21 -7.08 -4.44 20.16
CA LEU A 21 -7.55 -5.73 19.63
C LEU A 21 -7.04 -6.90 20.46
N THR A 22 -5.75 -6.88 20.82
CA THR A 22 -5.11 -7.91 21.65
C THR A 22 -5.75 -7.98 23.04
N SER A 23 -6.09 -6.83 23.63
CA SER A 23 -6.79 -6.77 24.93
C SER A 23 -8.18 -7.41 24.90
N LEU A 24 -8.82 -7.43 23.73
CA LEU A 24 -10.10 -8.09 23.47
C LEU A 24 -9.95 -9.55 23.04
N GLY A 25 -8.72 -10.08 22.98
CA GLY A 25 -8.42 -11.43 22.52
C GLY A 25 -8.57 -11.61 21.01
N LEU A 26 -8.57 -10.53 20.24
CA LEU A 26 -8.68 -10.54 18.78
C LEU A 26 -7.31 -10.38 18.14
N THR A 27 -7.01 -11.24 17.18
CA THR A 27 -5.80 -11.13 16.35
C THR A 27 -6.18 -10.53 15.00
N PRO A 28 -5.63 -9.36 14.62
CA PRO A 28 -5.84 -8.82 13.27
C PRO A 28 -5.25 -9.78 12.23
N GLY A 29 -5.92 -9.87 11.09
CA GLY A 29 -5.49 -10.68 9.96
C GLY A 29 -5.66 -9.91 8.66
N VAL A 30 -5.26 -10.54 7.58
CA VAL A 30 -5.32 -10.04 6.21
C VAL A 30 -6.04 -11.06 5.34
N SER A 31 -6.55 -10.64 4.18
CA SER A 31 -7.07 -11.58 3.18
C SER A 31 -6.31 -11.50 1.85
N GLY A 32 -6.32 -12.65 1.16
CA GLY A 32 -5.59 -12.86 -0.08
C GLY A 32 -4.07 -12.70 0.10
N ASP A 33 -3.46 -11.90 -0.77
CA ASP A 33 -1.99 -11.81 -0.88
C ASP A 33 -1.35 -10.69 -0.03
N ALA A 34 -2.16 -9.96 0.74
CA ALA A 34 -1.64 -9.00 1.71
C ALA A 34 -0.87 -9.72 2.83
N LYS A 35 0.06 -9.02 3.48
CA LYS A 35 0.79 -9.53 4.65
C LYS A 35 0.69 -8.57 5.81
N LEU A 36 0.59 -9.10 7.03
CA LEU A 36 0.68 -8.34 8.27
C LEU A 36 1.91 -8.83 9.04
N GLU A 37 2.97 -8.02 8.99
CA GLU A 37 4.27 -8.31 9.60
C GLU A 37 4.84 -7.00 10.18
N ASP A 38 5.59 -7.09 11.27
CA ASP A 38 6.29 -5.95 11.89
C ASP A 38 5.42 -4.70 12.15
N GLY A 39 4.13 -4.92 12.47
CA GLY A 39 3.18 -3.83 12.76
C GLY A 39 2.69 -3.07 11.53
N ALA A 40 2.92 -3.58 10.32
CA ALA A 40 2.45 -2.97 9.08
C ALA A 40 1.73 -3.97 8.18
N VAL A 41 0.77 -3.48 7.41
CA VAL A 41 0.11 -4.26 6.35
C VAL A 41 0.74 -3.90 5.02
N SER A 42 1.31 -4.88 4.32
CA SER A 42 1.84 -4.72 2.97
C SER A 42 0.90 -5.32 1.92
N PHE A 43 0.80 -4.62 0.80
CA PHE A 43 -0.05 -4.96 -0.34
C PHE A 43 0.80 -5.03 -1.61
N PRO A 44 0.95 -6.22 -2.20
CA PRO A 44 1.64 -6.39 -3.47
C PRO A 44 1.04 -5.53 -4.58
N ILE A 45 1.91 -4.84 -5.32
CA ILE A 45 1.51 -4.12 -6.54
C ILE A 45 1.42 -5.16 -7.66
N THR A 46 0.20 -5.41 -8.10
CA THR A 46 -0.13 -6.40 -9.15
C THR A 46 -0.05 -5.83 -10.56
N ALA A 47 -0.32 -4.53 -10.69
CA ALA A 47 -0.28 -3.80 -11.94
C ALA A 47 -0.32 -2.29 -11.64
N GLY A 48 -0.12 -1.48 -12.67
CA GLY A 48 -0.27 -0.04 -12.56
C GLY A 48 0.55 0.70 -13.59
N SER A 49 0.39 2.02 -13.62
CA SER A 49 1.24 2.87 -14.44
C SER A 49 1.47 4.21 -13.75
N VAL A 50 2.66 4.77 -13.92
CA VAL A 50 3.07 6.03 -13.30
C VAL A 50 3.67 6.93 -14.36
N THR A 51 3.27 8.19 -14.37
CA THR A 51 3.88 9.24 -15.21
C THR A 51 4.54 10.28 -14.33
N TYR A 52 5.78 10.59 -14.71
CA TYR A 52 6.54 11.70 -14.15
C TYR A 52 6.46 12.90 -15.09
N TRP A 53 6.06 14.04 -14.55
CA TRP A 53 5.99 15.34 -15.21
C TRP A 53 7.15 16.19 -14.73
N SER A 54 7.91 16.75 -15.68
CA SER A 54 9.07 17.59 -15.35
C SER A 54 8.69 18.76 -14.44
N PRO A 55 9.47 19.05 -13.39
CA PRO A 55 9.28 20.22 -12.53
C PRO A 55 9.33 21.55 -13.26
N ASP A 56 10.08 21.62 -14.36
CA ASP A 56 10.22 22.82 -15.20
C ASP A 56 8.95 23.12 -16.02
N GLY A 57 8.01 22.16 -16.12
CA GLY A 57 6.71 22.36 -16.75
C GLY A 57 5.67 22.97 -15.81
N ASN A 58 4.46 23.23 -16.33
CA ASN A 58 3.36 23.82 -15.56
C ASN A 58 2.43 22.79 -14.89
N TYR A 59 2.61 21.50 -15.14
CA TYR A 59 1.71 20.45 -14.63
C TYR A 59 2.03 20.08 -13.18
N ARG A 60 1.01 19.98 -12.33
CA ARG A 60 1.11 19.52 -10.93
C ARG A 60 -0.07 18.58 -10.63
N PRO A 61 0.12 17.47 -9.91
CA PRO A 61 1.37 17.00 -9.27
C PRO A 61 2.40 16.41 -10.24
N TYR A 62 3.68 16.36 -9.83
CA TYR A 62 4.79 15.86 -10.66
C TYR A 62 4.74 14.35 -10.93
N VAL A 63 4.12 13.58 -10.04
CA VAL A 63 3.96 12.14 -10.19
C VAL A 63 2.48 11.84 -10.11
N GLN A 64 1.97 11.17 -11.14
CA GLN A 64 0.58 10.72 -11.17
C GLN A 64 0.52 9.32 -11.75
N GLY A 65 -0.28 8.47 -11.13
CA GLY A 65 -0.42 7.10 -11.55
C GLY A 65 -1.53 6.37 -10.82
N LEU A 66 -1.69 5.12 -11.20
CA LEU A 66 -2.57 4.15 -10.57
C LEU A 66 -1.72 2.93 -10.22
N LEU A 67 -1.88 2.44 -9.00
CA LEU A 67 -1.30 1.19 -8.53
C LEU A 67 -2.44 0.28 -8.09
N ASN A 68 -2.41 -0.97 -8.55
CA ASN A 68 -3.45 -1.96 -8.30
C ASN A 68 -2.92 -3.03 -7.34
N HIS A 69 -3.74 -3.39 -6.36
CA HIS A 69 -3.43 -4.40 -5.33
C HIS A 69 -4.47 -5.53 -5.38
N ASN A 70 -4.68 -6.08 -6.58
CA ASN A 70 -5.78 -7.02 -6.80
C ASN A 70 -5.62 -8.28 -5.93
N GLY A 71 -6.69 -8.64 -5.22
CA GLY A 71 -6.65 -9.78 -4.32
C GLY A 71 -5.89 -9.54 -3.01
N SER A 72 -5.55 -8.29 -2.68
CA SER A 72 -4.91 -7.94 -1.41
C SER A 72 -5.82 -7.05 -0.57
N GLY A 73 -6.15 -7.50 0.64
CA GLY A 73 -7.05 -6.84 1.60
C GLY A 73 -7.43 -7.79 2.72
#